data_AF-A0A6J1VIQ4-F1
#
_entry.id   AF-A0A6J1VIQ4-F1
#
_cell.length_a   1.000
_cell.length_b   1.000
_cell.length_c   1.000
_cell.angle_alpha   90.00
_cell.angle_beta   90.00
_cell.angle_gamma   90.00
#
_symmetry.space_group_name_H-M   'P 1'
#
loop_
_entity.id
_entity.type
_entity.pdbx_description
1 polymer ?
#
loop_
_entity_poly.entity_id
_entity_poly.type
_entity_poly.pdbx_seq_one_letter_code
_entity_poly.pdbx_strand_id
1 'polypeptide(L)'
;MGFLLDGKREGSKRLQILLHLEEYKHWVVKQTMDSESFKSPTSSEEDLKRFSASTSTLLRIKKLPIDAAEWESYFDESGQILKSQNYVASQILEKGLDLSVRSEAWKFLTGYYPWKSSYDERLTTDSVRRKSYESLCNMYTKIEPLLETEHRDFTEVQNFIPV
;
A
#
# COMPACT_ATOMS: atom_id res chain seq x y z
N MET A 1 39.26 -29.84 44.87
CA MET A 1 40.22 -30.46 43.93
C MET A 1 39.63 -30.41 42.53
N GLY A 2 40.14 -29.52 41.66
CA GLY A 2 39.95 -29.45 40.17
C GLY A 2 38.54 -29.17 39.65
N PHE A 3 38.26 -28.41 38.58
CA PHE A 3 38.97 -27.76 37.47
C PHE A 3 38.05 -26.60 37.00
N LEU A 4 38.46 -25.34 36.80
CA LEU A 4 39.29 -24.74 35.74
C LEU A 4 38.82 -25.04 34.29
N LEU A 5 38.20 -24.01 33.68
CA LEU A 5 38.06 -23.67 32.25
C LEU A 5 37.34 -24.67 31.30
N ASP A 6 36.19 -24.26 30.77
CA ASP A 6 35.92 -24.49 29.34
C ASP A 6 35.03 -23.38 28.74
N GLY A 7 35.67 -22.33 28.26
CA GLY A 7 35.09 -21.39 27.32
C GLY A 7 35.65 -21.66 25.93
N LYS A 8 35.17 -22.68 25.20
CA LYS A 8 35.44 -22.78 23.76
C LYS A 8 34.58 -23.82 23.00
N ARG A 9 33.28 -23.62 22.77
CA ARG A 9 32.54 -24.47 21.82
C ARG A 9 31.50 -23.83 20.88
N GLU A 10 31.50 -22.52 20.68
CA GLU A 10 30.67 -21.88 19.63
C GLU A 10 31.46 -21.52 18.35
N GLY A 11 32.59 -22.19 18.12
CA GLY A 11 33.47 -21.96 16.97
C GLY A 11 33.33 -22.95 15.82
N SER A 12 32.59 -24.06 15.97
CA SER A 12 32.63 -25.15 14.98
C SER A 12 31.57 -25.03 13.88
N LYS A 13 30.38 -24.47 14.17
CA LYS A 13 29.28 -24.42 13.19
C LYS A 13 29.46 -23.31 12.16
N ARG A 14 30.03 -22.17 12.54
CA ARG A 14 30.32 -21.05 11.62
C ARG A 14 31.42 -21.40 10.61
N LEU A 15 32.45 -22.14 11.05
CA LEU A 15 33.52 -22.58 10.16
C LEU A 15 33.05 -23.67 9.18
N GLN A 16 32.13 -24.54 9.59
CA GLN A 16 31.52 -25.54 8.71
C GLN A 16 30.70 -24.88 7.58
N ILE A 17 29.94 -23.82 7.88
CA ILE A 17 29.13 -23.10 6.88
C ILE A 17 30.01 -22.34 5.88
N LEU A 18 31.12 -21.75 6.35
CA LEU A 18 32.05 -21.02 5.47
C LEU A 18 32.83 -21.96 4.55
N LEU A 19 33.29 -23.11 5.04
CA LEU A 19 33.91 -24.16 4.20
C LEU A 19 32.96 -24.63 3.09
N HIS A 20 31.69 -24.83 3.41
CA HIS A 20 30.69 -25.26 2.42
C HIS A 20 30.37 -24.19 1.36
N LEU A 21 30.47 -22.90 1.72
CA LEU A 21 30.30 -21.79 0.78
C LEU A 21 31.52 -21.59 -0.14
N GLU A 22 32.73 -21.89 0.34
CA GLU A 22 33.96 -21.85 -0.47
C GLU A 22 33.94 -22.95 -1.55
N GLU A 23 33.53 -24.18 -1.17
CA GLU A 23 33.37 -25.30 -2.10
C GLU A 23 32.31 -25.03 -3.17
N TYR A 24 31.21 -24.38 -2.79
CA TYR A 24 30.15 -23.99 -3.74
C TYR A 24 30.64 -22.98 -4.79
N LYS A 25 31.43 -21.98 -4.38
CA LYS A 25 32.02 -21.00 -5.32
C LYS A 25 32.95 -21.67 -6.32
N HIS A 26 33.78 -22.62 -5.86
CA HIS A 26 34.69 -23.37 -6.74
C HIS A 26 33.93 -24.28 -7.72
N TRP A 27 32.83 -24.89 -7.28
CA TRP A 27 31.98 -25.72 -8.14
C TRP A 27 31.31 -24.89 -9.26
N VAL A 28 30.78 -23.71 -8.93
CA VAL A 28 30.15 -22.80 -9.91
C VAL A 28 31.16 -22.31 -10.96
N VAL A 29 32.37 -21.92 -10.53
CA VAL A 29 33.42 -21.46 -11.45
C VAL A 29 33.90 -22.59 -12.37
N LYS A 30 34.03 -23.82 -11.85
CA LYS A 30 34.40 -24.99 -12.66
C LYS A 30 33.31 -25.33 -13.69
N GLN A 31 32.05 -25.16 -13.34
CA GLN A 31 30.93 -25.37 -14.25
C GLN A 31 30.90 -24.33 -15.39
N THR A 32 31.42 -23.12 -15.17
CA THR A 32 31.53 -22.08 -16.21
C THR A 32 32.71 -22.27 -17.17
N MET A 33 33.77 -22.99 -16.78
CA MET A 33 34.98 -23.15 -17.62
C MET A 33 34.96 -24.41 -18.49
N ASP A 34 34.17 -25.42 -18.14
CA ASP A 34 34.07 -26.68 -18.90
C ASP A 34 33.02 -26.63 -20.04
N SER A 35 32.35 -25.48 -20.25
CA SER A 35 31.37 -25.28 -21.32
C SER A 35 31.81 -24.25 -22.37
N GLU A 36 33.07 -24.27 -22.79
CA GLU A 36 33.49 -23.68 -24.07
C GLU A 36 33.17 -24.63 -25.23
N SER A 37 31.87 -24.76 -25.54
CA SER A 37 31.40 -25.08 -26.89
C SER A 37 29.92 -24.74 -26.97
N PHE A 38 29.60 -23.45 -27.02
CA PHE A 38 28.29 -23.03 -27.50
C PHE A 38 28.49 -22.08 -28.67
N LYS A 39 28.26 -22.64 -29.86
CA LYS A 39 28.14 -21.90 -31.12
C LYS A 39 27.20 -20.71 -30.91
N SER A 40 27.59 -19.56 -31.43
CA SER A 40 26.76 -18.36 -31.48
C SER A 40 25.33 -18.72 -31.90
N PRO A 41 24.31 -18.45 -31.07
CA PRO A 41 22.96 -18.50 -31.55
C PRO A 41 22.78 -17.33 -32.51
N THR A 42 22.57 -17.64 -33.78
CA THR A 42 21.73 -16.83 -34.65
C THR A 42 20.31 -16.89 -34.06
N SER A 43 20.10 -16.23 -32.93
CA SER A 43 18.80 -16.12 -32.25
C SER A 43 18.23 -14.78 -32.67
N SER A 44 17.16 -14.89 -33.44
CA SER A 44 16.39 -13.82 -34.03
C SER A 44 16.12 -12.68 -33.05
N GLU A 45 16.17 -11.44 -33.54
CA GLU A 45 15.78 -10.22 -32.80
C GLU A 45 14.41 -10.35 -32.09
N GLU A 46 13.56 -11.25 -32.60
CA GLU A 46 12.27 -11.66 -32.04
C GLU A 46 12.37 -12.24 -30.61
N ASP A 47 13.44 -12.99 -30.29
CA ASP A 47 13.60 -13.63 -28.98
C ASP A 47 14.04 -12.65 -27.89
N LEU A 48 14.91 -11.69 -28.24
CA LEU A 48 15.29 -10.58 -27.36
C LEU A 48 14.11 -9.64 -27.08
N LYS A 49 13.24 -9.43 -28.08
CA LYS A 49 12.02 -8.64 -27.94
C LYS A 49 10.97 -9.34 -27.07
N ARG A 50 10.85 -10.67 -27.19
CA ARG A 50 10.03 -11.50 -26.29
C ARG A 50 10.56 -11.50 -24.88
N PHE A 51 11.86 -11.63 -24.68
CA PHE A 51 12.44 -11.62 -23.34
C PHE A 51 12.25 -10.26 -22.66
N SER A 52 12.43 -9.16 -23.39
CA SER A 52 12.15 -7.79 -22.90
C SER A 52 10.66 -7.60 -22.54
N ALA A 53 9.74 -8.04 -23.40
CA ALA A 53 8.30 -7.99 -23.13
C ALA A 53 7.87 -8.88 -21.95
N SER A 54 8.49 -10.06 -21.80
CA SER A 54 8.26 -10.99 -20.69
C SER A 54 8.89 -10.52 -19.38
N THR A 55 10.02 -9.80 -19.42
CA THR A 55 10.55 -9.12 -18.24
C THR A 55 9.76 -7.85 -17.91
N SER A 56 9.12 -7.20 -18.87
CA SER A 56 8.24 -6.04 -18.62
C SER A 56 6.98 -6.42 -17.84
N THR A 57 6.48 -7.66 -18.00
CA THR A 57 5.35 -8.16 -17.22
C THR A 57 5.75 -8.73 -15.84
N LEU A 58 6.92 -9.38 -15.73
CA LEU A 58 7.41 -9.94 -14.45
C LEU A 58 8.13 -8.93 -13.57
N LEU A 59 8.96 -8.06 -14.15
CA LEU A 59 9.50 -6.86 -13.54
C LEU A 59 8.55 -5.71 -13.87
N ARG A 60 7.30 -5.80 -13.42
CA ARG A 60 6.45 -4.62 -13.29
C ARG A 60 7.23 -3.65 -12.43
N ILE A 61 8.00 -2.74 -13.06
CA ILE A 61 8.67 -1.64 -12.38
C ILE A 61 7.54 -0.97 -11.63
N LYS A 62 7.52 -1.18 -10.31
CA LYS A 62 6.47 -0.63 -9.46
C LYS A 62 6.59 0.87 -9.64
N LYS A 63 5.64 1.46 -10.36
CA LYS A 63 5.53 2.91 -10.42
C LYS A 63 5.40 3.37 -8.97
N LEU A 64 6.27 4.30 -8.56
CA LEU A 64 6.20 4.81 -7.20
C LEU A 64 4.81 5.40 -6.95
N PRO A 65 4.27 5.26 -5.73
CA PRO A 65 3.00 5.89 -5.39
C PRO A 65 3.11 7.41 -5.58
N ILE A 66 1.97 8.04 -5.84
CA ILE A 66 1.89 9.49 -5.93
C ILE A 66 2.23 10.06 -4.55
N ASP A 67 3.33 10.81 -4.49
CA ASP A 67 3.80 11.49 -3.29
C ASP A 67 3.13 12.87 -3.14
N ALA A 68 3.42 13.55 -2.03
CA ALA A 68 2.85 14.87 -1.77
C ALA A 68 3.24 15.92 -2.82
N ALA A 69 4.47 15.86 -3.35
CA ALA A 69 4.94 16.83 -4.33
C ALA A 69 4.24 16.64 -5.69
N GLU A 70 4.09 15.40 -6.14
CA GLU A 70 3.35 15.08 -7.36
C GLU A 70 1.87 15.41 -7.21
N TRP A 71 1.27 15.14 -6.05
CA TRP A 71 -0.11 15.51 -5.78
C TRP A 71 -0.34 17.03 -5.83
N GLU A 72 0.53 17.81 -5.18
CA GLU A 72 0.48 19.28 -5.19
C GLU A 72 0.60 19.83 -6.62
N SER A 73 1.40 19.17 -7.47
CA SER A 73 1.57 19.58 -8.88
C SER A 73 0.29 19.49 -9.72
N TYR A 74 -0.74 18.79 -9.23
CA TYR A 74 -2.04 18.73 -9.91
C TYR A 74 -2.89 19.97 -9.65
N PHE A 75 -2.57 20.77 -8.63
CA PHE A 75 -3.31 21.97 -8.26
C PHE A 75 -2.74 23.23 -8.92
N ASP A 76 -3.60 24.23 -9.07
CA ASP A 76 -3.20 25.60 -9.40
C ASP A 76 -2.98 26.46 -8.15
N GLU A 77 -2.61 27.73 -8.35
CA GLU A 77 -2.42 28.70 -7.28
C GLU A 77 -3.69 28.96 -6.44
N SER A 78 -4.87 28.69 -6.99
CA SER A 78 -6.16 28.80 -6.29
C SER A 78 -6.56 27.52 -5.53
N GLY A 79 -5.78 26.45 -5.71
CA GLY A 79 -6.03 25.13 -5.17
C GLY A 79 -7.07 24.32 -5.95
N GLN A 80 -7.36 24.63 -7.22
CA GLN A 80 -8.19 23.79 -8.09
C GLN A 80 -7.35 22.75 -8.83
N ILE A 81 -7.90 21.56 -9.06
CA ILE A 81 -7.21 20.51 -9.81
C ILE A 81 -7.24 20.87 -11.31
N LEU A 82 -6.05 21.15 -11.87
CA LEU A 82 -5.86 21.51 -13.28
C LEU A 82 -6.08 20.33 -14.23
N LYS A 83 -5.78 19.12 -13.74
CA LYS A 83 -5.89 17.89 -14.54
C LYS A 83 -7.33 17.40 -14.58
N SER A 84 -7.69 16.67 -15.64
CA SER A 84 -9.01 16.06 -15.69
C SER A 84 -9.17 14.99 -14.61
N GLN A 85 -10.37 14.87 -14.05
CA GLN A 85 -10.70 13.84 -13.05
C GLN A 85 -10.27 12.44 -13.52
N ASN A 86 -10.52 12.11 -14.79
CA ASN A 86 -10.18 10.82 -15.38
C ASN A 86 -8.66 10.57 -15.40
N TYR A 87 -7.87 11.60 -15.66
CA TYR A 87 -6.41 11.51 -15.62
C TYR A 87 -5.91 11.26 -14.20
N VAL A 88 -6.40 12.02 -13.22
CA VAL A 88 -5.97 11.84 -11.82
C VAL A 88 -6.38 10.46 -11.30
N ALA A 89 -7.60 10.00 -11.63
CA ALA A 89 -8.07 8.67 -11.26
C ALA A 89 -7.21 7.57 -11.89
N SER A 90 -6.82 7.68 -13.17
CA SER A 90 -5.96 6.67 -13.79
C SER A 90 -4.57 6.63 -13.16
N GLN A 91 -3.98 7.79 -12.83
CA GLN A 91 -2.70 7.83 -12.10
C GLN A 91 -2.80 7.15 -10.74
N ILE A 92 -3.87 7.44 -9.98
CA ILE A 92 -4.10 6.81 -8.67
C ILE A 92 -4.28 5.29 -8.80
N LEU A 93 -4.99 4.82 -9.83
CA LEU A 93 -5.19 3.39 -10.07
C LEU A 93 -3.91 2.67 -10.50
N GLU A 94 -3.06 3.32 -11.28
CA GLU A 94 -1.82 2.73 -11.78
C GLU A 94 -0.68 2.74 -10.75
N LYS A 95 -0.54 3.85 -10.02
CA LYS A 95 0.59 4.13 -9.13
C LYS A 95 0.24 3.92 -7.66
N GLY A 96 -1.02 4.13 -7.29
CA GLY A 96 -1.45 4.24 -5.89
C GLY A 96 -1.17 5.62 -5.29
N LEU A 97 -1.61 5.79 -4.05
CA LEU A 97 -1.40 7.01 -3.26
C LEU A 97 -0.49 6.72 -2.07
N ASP A 98 0.47 7.62 -1.84
CA ASP A 98 1.23 7.63 -0.60
C ASP A 98 0.31 7.89 0.62
N LEU A 99 0.75 7.45 1.80
CA LEU A 99 0.01 7.63 3.04
C LEU A 99 -0.22 9.11 3.36
N SER A 100 0.74 9.99 3.05
CA SER A 100 0.62 11.43 3.34
C SER A 100 -0.49 12.12 2.55
N VAL A 101 -0.76 11.64 1.33
CA VAL A 101 -1.73 12.25 0.39
C VAL A 101 -3.12 11.65 0.52
N ARG A 102 -3.21 10.40 1.00
CA ARG A 102 -4.44 9.61 0.97
C ARG A 102 -5.63 10.32 1.62
N SER A 103 -5.42 10.96 2.76
CA SER A 103 -6.48 11.67 3.50
C SER A 103 -7.10 12.81 2.71
N GLU A 104 -6.35 13.45 1.83
CA GLU A 104 -6.84 14.53 0.99
C GLU A 104 -7.40 14.00 -0.32
N ALA A 105 -6.64 13.17 -1.05
CA ALA A 105 -7.07 12.64 -2.34
C ALA A 105 -8.38 11.85 -2.25
N TRP A 106 -8.60 11.11 -1.15
CA TRP A 106 -9.84 10.38 -0.95
C TRP A 106 -11.06 11.29 -0.84
N LYS A 107 -10.90 12.52 -0.36
CA LYS A 107 -12.01 13.47 -0.30
C LYS A 107 -12.48 13.85 -1.72
N PHE A 108 -11.59 13.92 -2.70
CA PHE A 108 -11.98 14.10 -4.10
C PHE A 108 -12.59 12.83 -4.69
N LEU A 109 -11.99 11.67 -4.44
CA LEU A 109 -12.48 10.38 -4.96
C LEU A 109 -13.88 10.02 -4.46
N THR A 110 -14.20 10.35 -3.21
CA THR A 110 -15.50 10.08 -2.58
C THR A 110 -16.56 11.14 -2.90
N GLY A 111 -16.19 12.20 -3.63
CA GLY A 111 -17.08 13.33 -3.90
C GLY A 111 -17.34 14.23 -2.69
N TYR A 112 -16.56 14.06 -1.61
CA TYR A 112 -16.57 15.01 -0.51
C TYR A 112 -16.13 16.38 -1.03
N TYR A 113 -15.01 16.49 -1.74
CA TYR A 113 -14.66 17.71 -2.46
C TYR A 113 -15.07 17.63 -3.94
N PRO A 114 -15.71 18.68 -4.49
CA PRO A 114 -15.87 18.80 -5.93
C PRO A 114 -14.50 18.92 -6.62
N TRP A 115 -14.32 18.26 -7.77
CA TRP A 115 -13.06 18.31 -8.53
C TRP A 115 -12.65 19.71 -8.99
N LYS A 116 -13.63 20.60 -9.18
CA LYS A 116 -13.41 22.00 -9.59
C LYS A 116 -13.43 23.00 -8.42
N SER A 117 -13.41 22.51 -7.18
CA SER A 117 -13.46 23.38 -6.00
C SER A 117 -12.12 24.07 -5.76
N SER A 118 -12.15 25.34 -5.38
CA SER A 118 -10.96 26.04 -4.87
C SER A 118 -10.63 25.65 -3.43
N TYR A 119 -9.47 26.07 -2.93
CA TYR A 119 -9.10 25.83 -1.54
C TYR A 119 -10.10 26.46 -0.55
N ASP A 120 -10.53 27.70 -0.77
CA ASP A 120 -11.48 28.39 0.10
C ASP A 120 -12.87 27.74 0.11
N GLU A 121 -13.32 27.26 -1.06
CA GLU A 121 -14.57 26.49 -1.17
C GLU A 121 -14.50 25.18 -0.38
N ARG A 122 -13.33 24.51 -0.36
CA ARG A 122 -13.11 23.30 0.44
C ARG A 122 -13.14 23.60 1.94
N LEU A 123 -12.55 24.70 2.38
CA LEU A 123 -12.64 25.14 3.79
C LEU A 123 -14.09 25.39 4.22
N THR A 124 -14.86 26.03 3.34
CA THR A 124 -16.29 26.26 3.56
C THR A 124 -17.05 24.94 3.64
N THR A 125 -16.78 24.03 2.70
CA THR A 125 -17.37 22.68 2.67
C THR A 125 -17.09 21.91 3.96
N ASP A 126 -15.85 21.96 4.46
CA ASP A 126 -15.48 21.34 5.73
C ASP A 126 -16.23 21.93 6.92
N SER A 127 -16.34 23.25 6.97
CA SER A 127 -17.08 23.95 8.03
C SER A 127 -18.55 23.55 8.05
N VAL A 128 -19.21 23.57 6.89
CA VAL A 128 -20.63 23.23 6.75
C VAL A 128 -20.88 21.77 7.12
N ARG A 129 -20.09 20.84 6.59
CA ARG A 129 -20.28 19.42 6.87
C ARG A 129 -19.97 19.05 8.30
N ARG A 130 -18.95 19.66 8.91
CA ARG A 130 -18.65 19.48 10.34
C ARG A 130 -19.82 19.91 11.21
N LYS A 131 -20.38 21.11 10.98
CA LYS A 131 -21.56 21.58 11.72
C LYS A 131 -22.78 20.67 11.51
N SER A 132 -22.98 20.17 10.30
CA SER A 132 -24.07 19.22 10.00
C SER A 132 -23.88 17.91 10.76
N TYR A 133 -22.66 17.37 10.78
CA TYR A 133 -22.33 16.16 11.53
C TYR A 133 -22.51 16.35 13.04
N GLU A 134 -22.00 17.46 13.61
CA GLU A 134 -22.18 17.81 15.02
C GLU A 134 -23.67 17.91 15.39
N SER A 135 -24.49 18.52 14.53
CA SER A 135 -25.94 18.57 14.71
C SER A 135 -26.56 17.17 14.75
N LEU A 136 -26.16 16.28 13.82
CA LEU A 136 -26.63 14.90 13.79
C LEU A 136 -26.20 14.12 15.05
N CYS A 137 -24.95 14.25 15.49
CA CYS A 137 -24.49 13.66 16.75
C CYS A 137 -25.30 14.16 17.94
N ASN A 138 -25.53 15.47 18.03
CA ASN A 138 -26.33 16.06 19.10
C ASN A 138 -27.78 15.56 19.09
N MET A 139 -28.36 15.34 17.91
CA MET A 139 -29.68 14.71 17.81
C MET A 139 -29.63 13.25 18.26
N TYR A 140 -28.63 12.48 17.81
CA TYR A 140 -28.45 11.09 18.20
C TYR A 140 -28.37 10.94 19.73
N THR A 141 -27.55 11.73 20.40
CA THR A 141 -27.43 11.73 21.88
C THR A 141 -28.76 12.00 22.59
N LYS A 142 -29.66 12.79 21.98
CA LYS A 142 -30.99 13.05 22.55
C LYS A 142 -31.97 11.90 22.36
N ILE A 143 -31.86 11.16 21.26
CA ILE A 143 -32.75 10.02 20.95
C ILE A 143 -32.27 8.71 21.57
N GLU A 144 -30.97 8.57 21.86
CA GLU A 144 -30.35 7.39 22.47
C GLU A 144 -31.10 6.86 23.71
N PRO A 145 -31.47 7.67 24.73
CA PRO A 145 -32.22 7.17 25.89
C PRO A 145 -33.63 6.66 25.53
N LEU A 146 -34.25 7.19 24.48
CA LEU A 146 -35.56 6.74 24.02
C LEU A 146 -35.45 5.39 23.30
N LEU A 147 -34.40 5.19 22.51
CA LEU A 147 -34.11 3.94 21.83
C LEU A 147 -33.76 2.81 22.82
N GLU A 148 -33.03 3.12 23.89
CA GLU A 148 -32.71 2.15 24.95
C GLU A 148 -33.97 1.71 25.73
N THR A 149 -34.87 2.66 26.00
CA THR A 149 -36.15 2.38 26.66
C THR A 149 -37.02 1.46 25.78
N GLU A 150 -37.14 1.75 24.48
CA GLU A 150 -37.87 0.89 23.55
C GLU A 150 -37.24 -0.50 23.41
N HIS A 151 -35.91 -0.59 23.27
CA HIS A 151 -35.21 -1.88 23.16
C HIS A 151 -35.42 -2.73 24.41
N ARG A 152 -35.40 -2.11 25.60
CA ARG A 152 -35.70 -2.79 26.86
C ARG A 152 -37.13 -3.32 26.85
N ASP A 153 -38.12 -2.48 26.55
CA ASP A 153 -39.53 -2.88 26.50
C ASP A 153 -39.77 -4.04 25.51
N PHE A 154 -39.11 -4.00 24.34
CA PHE A 154 -39.17 -5.07 23.35
C PHE A 154 -38.57 -6.39 23.86
N THR A 155 -37.39 -6.35 24.50
CA THR A 155 -36.77 -7.55 25.08
C THR A 155 -37.60 -8.13 26.22
N GLU A 156 -38.22 -7.30 27.04
CA GLU A 156 -39.14 -7.75 28.10
C GLU A 156 -40.35 -8.46 27.47
N VAL A 157 -40.96 -7.91 26.42
CA VAL A 157 -42.11 -8.53 25.72
C VAL A 157 -41.77 -9.87 25.06
N GLN A 158 -40.60 -10.02 24.43
CA GLN A 158 -40.20 -11.31 23.84
C GLN A 158 -40.05 -12.42 24.88
N ASN A 159 -39.62 -12.09 26.09
CA ASN A 159 -39.50 -13.07 27.19
C ASN A 159 -40.87 -13.57 27.69
N PHE A 160 -41.98 -12.94 27.31
CA PHE A 160 -43.34 -13.34 27.69
C PHE A 160 -44.08 -14.16 26.61
N ILE A 161 -43.47 -14.44 25.45
CA ILE A 161 -44.07 -15.30 24.42
C ILE A 161 -43.64 -16.76 24.69
N PRO A 162 -44.55 -17.67 25.08
CA PRO A 162 -44.20 -19.07 25.27
C PRO A 162 -43.94 -19.73 23.90
N VAL A 163 -42.88 -20.52 23.82
CA VAL A 163 -42.51 -21.35 22.65
C VAL A 163 -43.49 -22.49 22.45
#